data_AF-A0A963WN36-F1
#
_entry.id   AF-A0A963WN36-F1
#
_cell.length_a   1.000
_cell.length_b   1.000
_cell.length_c   1.000
_cell.angle_alpha   90.00
_cell.angle_beta   90.00
_cell.angle_gamma   90.00
#
_symmetry.space_group_name_H-M   'P 1'
#
loop_
_entity.id
_entity.type
_entity.pdbx_description
1 polymer ?
#
loop_
_entity_poly.entity_id
_entity_poly.type
_entity_poly.pdbx_seq_one_letter_code
_entity_poly.pdbx_strand_id
1 'polypeptide(L)'
;IAVVNGQIVLNGKPVPQAVEPPLELPVEPNATCDPADYPNLMVRKPSGKEVCEMPVLRETLPNGATYLVIDHLHQRLDDMPEITVPAGHVFLMGDNRDHSADSRAETWERGLGGPVPLANIGGRAEFITFSLDGTESWNPLSWWKALREGRAWTSLRPAKVESKADAGAANNAV
;
A
#
# COMPACT_ATOMS: atom_id res chain seq x y z
N ILE A 1 10.24 12.80 -10.06
CA ILE A 1 9.66 11.47 -9.75
C ILE A 1 9.25 10.83 -11.07
N ALA A 2 9.66 9.59 -11.30
CA ALA A 2 9.24 8.75 -12.42
C ALA A 2 8.85 7.37 -11.89
N VAL A 3 8.22 6.55 -12.73
CA VAL A 3 8.01 5.12 -12.47
C VAL A 3 8.52 4.37 -13.70
N VAL A 4 9.30 3.31 -13.50
CA VAL A 4 9.85 2.49 -14.58
C VAL A 4 9.68 1.03 -14.19
N ASN A 5 8.91 0.27 -14.97
CA ASN A 5 8.52 -1.12 -14.67
C ASN A 5 8.05 -1.29 -13.20
N GLY A 6 7.15 -0.43 -12.73
CA GLY A 6 6.57 -0.49 -11.37
C GLY A 6 7.48 0.05 -10.26
N GLN A 7 8.75 0.33 -10.55
CA GLN A 7 9.70 0.86 -9.58
C GLN A 7 9.72 2.40 -9.59
N ILE A 8 9.53 3.00 -8.42
CA ILE A 8 9.64 4.45 -8.26
C ILE A 8 11.10 4.89 -8.46
N VAL A 9 11.30 5.96 -9.23
CA VAL A 9 12.59 6.64 -9.40
C VAL A 9 12.48 8.07 -8.87
N LEU A 10 13.24 8.39 -7.83
CA LEU A 10 13.29 9.70 -7.19
C LEU A 10 14.59 10.41 -7.56
N ASN A 11 14.49 11.51 -8.31
CA ASN A 11 15.62 12.33 -8.74
C ASN A 11 16.72 11.49 -9.41
N GLY A 12 16.31 10.66 -10.37
CA GLY A 12 17.19 9.72 -11.09
C GLY A 12 17.67 8.50 -10.29
N LYS A 13 17.24 8.31 -9.03
CA LYS A 13 17.63 7.16 -8.20
C LYS A 13 16.44 6.20 -8.01
N PRO A 14 16.55 4.92 -8.40
CA PRO A 14 15.50 3.95 -8.13
C PRO A 14 15.34 3.74 -6.63
N VAL A 15 14.10 3.65 -6.18
CA VAL A 15 13.74 3.32 -4.80
C VAL A 15 13.95 1.82 -4.60
N PRO A 16 14.76 1.39 -3.62
CA PRO A 16 14.99 -0.02 -3.37
C PRO A 16 13.70 -0.79 -3.12
N GLN A 17 13.57 -1.93 -3.78
CA GLN A 17 12.51 -2.91 -3.60
C GLN A 17 13.13 -4.27 -3.29
N ALA A 18 12.53 -5.00 -2.35
CA ALA A 18 12.92 -6.37 -2.01
C ALA A 18 11.68 -7.27 -2.09
N VAL A 19 11.83 -8.44 -2.71
CA VAL A 19 10.75 -9.45 -2.72
C VAL A 19 10.56 -9.98 -1.30
N GLU A 20 9.31 -10.00 -0.86
CA GLU A 20 8.90 -10.59 0.42
C GLU A 20 8.11 -11.87 0.18
N PRO A 21 8.00 -12.77 1.18
CA PRO A 21 7.04 -13.86 1.11
C PRO A 21 5.63 -13.33 0.79
N PRO A 22 4.83 -14.05 -0.01
CA PRO A 22 3.49 -13.62 -0.35
C PRO A 22 2.65 -13.31 0.89
N LEU A 23 1.88 -12.22 0.82
CA LEU A 23 0.93 -11.87 1.85
C LEU A 23 -0.34 -12.71 1.68
N GLU A 24 -0.61 -13.59 2.64
CA GLU A 24 -1.84 -14.39 2.65
C GLU A 24 -3.02 -13.56 3.19
N LEU A 25 -3.94 -13.18 2.31
CA LEU A 25 -5.18 -12.51 2.68
C LEU A 25 -6.33 -13.54 2.73
N PRO A 26 -7.18 -13.55 3.77
CA PRO A 26 -8.33 -14.43 3.79
C PRO A 26 -9.34 -14.07 2.69
N VAL A 27 -9.92 -15.08 2.03
CA VAL A 27 -11.06 -14.88 1.13
C VAL A 27 -12.32 -14.70 1.97
N GLU A 28 -12.96 -13.53 1.83
CA GLU A 28 -14.10 -13.09 2.64
C GLU A 28 -15.15 -12.39 1.77
N PRO A 29 -16.40 -12.18 2.24
CA PRO A 29 -17.44 -11.52 1.43
C PRO A 29 -17.03 -10.14 0.88
N ASN A 30 -16.27 -9.36 1.65
CA ASN A 30 -15.77 -8.04 1.22
C ASN A 30 -14.38 -8.09 0.56
N ALA A 31 -13.79 -9.27 0.38
CA ALA A 31 -12.46 -9.46 -0.22
C ALA A 31 -12.40 -10.85 -0.87
N THR A 32 -13.08 -11.00 -2.00
CA THR A 32 -13.35 -12.30 -2.63
C THR A 32 -12.16 -12.90 -3.39
N CYS A 33 -11.07 -12.14 -3.62
CA CYS A 33 -9.96 -12.54 -4.50
C CYS A 33 -10.47 -12.96 -5.88
N ASP A 34 -11.35 -12.15 -6.49
CA ASP A 34 -11.96 -12.48 -7.78
C ASP A 34 -10.88 -12.71 -8.84
N PRO A 35 -10.86 -13.85 -9.55
CA PRO A 35 -9.88 -14.14 -10.60
C PRO A 35 -9.85 -13.14 -11.75
N ALA A 36 -10.91 -12.34 -11.94
CA ALA A 36 -10.91 -11.24 -12.91
C ALA A 36 -9.96 -10.10 -12.49
N ASP A 37 -9.87 -9.82 -11.19
CA ASP A 37 -9.03 -8.77 -10.61
C ASP A 37 -7.66 -9.29 -10.15
N TYR A 38 -7.61 -10.56 -9.72
CA TYR A 38 -6.46 -11.22 -9.10
C TYR A 38 -6.22 -12.61 -9.72
N PRO A 39 -5.85 -12.67 -11.01
CA PRO A 39 -5.74 -13.93 -11.74
C PRO A 39 -4.69 -14.86 -11.11
N ASN A 40 -5.08 -16.10 -10.84
CA ASN A 40 -4.23 -17.16 -10.29
C ASN A 40 -3.66 -16.91 -8.87
N LEU A 41 -4.20 -15.95 -8.10
CA LEU A 41 -3.73 -15.66 -6.74
C LEU A 41 -4.52 -16.39 -5.64
N MET A 42 -5.67 -16.98 -5.97
CA MET A 42 -6.47 -17.74 -5.01
C MET A 42 -5.91 -19.16 -4.81
N VAL A 43 -5.59 -19.51 -3.57
CA VAL A 43 -4.98 -20.79 -3.18
C VAL A 43 -5.79 -21.45 -2.07
N ARG A 44 -6.06 -22.75 -2.22
CA ARG A 44 -6.68 -23.56 -1.16
C ARG A 44 -5.61 -24.19 -0.28
N LYS A 45 -5.58 -23.81 1.00
CA LYS A 45 -4.62 -24.31 1.99
C LYS A 45 -4.96 -25.73 2.46
N PRO A 46 -4.01 -26.48 3.06
CA PRO A 46 -4.26 -27.81 3.61
C PRO A 46 -5.37 -27.86 4.67
N SER A 47 -5.63 -26.74 5.36
CA SER A 47 -6.74 -26.58 6.30
C SER A 47 -8.12 -26.56 5.64
N GLY A 48 -8.19 -26.51 4.30
CA GLY A 48 -9.40 -26.37 3.52
C GLY A 48 -9.83 -24.92 3.30
N LYS A 49 -9.19 -23.94 3.98
CA LYS A 49 -9.44 -22.50 3.80
C LYS A 49 -8.85 -21.99 2.49
N GLU A 50 -9.53 -21.02 1.89
CA GLU A 50 -9.04 -20.29 0.72
C GLU A 50 -8.39 -18.97 1.17
N VAL A 51 -7.25 -18.66 0.54
CA VAL A 51 -6.51 -17.40 0.74
C VAL A 51 -6.14 -16.83 -0.62
N CYS A 52 -5.99 -15.51 -0.67
CA CYS A 52 -5.36 -14.81 -1.78
C CYS A 52 -3.88 -14.62 -1.44
N GLU A 53 -2.98 -15.28 -2.15
CA GLU A 53 -1.53 -15.15 -1.96
C GLU A 53 -1.01 -13.97 -2.80
N MET A 54 -0.97 -12.79 -2.20
CA MET A 54 -0.56 -11.57 -2.89
C MET A 54 0.97 -11.50 -3.00
N PRO A 55 1.55 -11.36 -4.21
CA PRO A 55 2.95 -11.04 -4.34
C PRO A 55 3.17 -9.63 -3.78
N VAL A 56 4.17 -9.50 -2.90
CA VAL A 56 4.47 -8.22 -2.24
C VAL A 56 5.94 -7.89 -2.34
N LEU A 57 6.21 -6.60 -2.55
CA LEU A 57 7.54 -6.03 -2.51
C LEU A 57 7.63 -5.10 -1.29
N ARG A 58 8.75 -5.15 -0.58
CA ARG A 58 9.10 -4.11 0.40
C ARG A 58 9.82 -2.98 -0.29
N GLU A 59 9.20 -1.81 -0.32
CA GLU A 59 9.76 -0.57 -0.85
C GLU A 59 10.34 0.26 0.30
N THR A 60 11.57 0.76 0.17
CA THR A 60 12.24 1.58 1.21
C THR A 60 12.56 2.97 0.69
N LEU A 61 11.84 3.98 1.17
CA LEU A 61 12.03 5.37 0.76
C LEU A 61 13.34 5.97 1.31
N PRO A 62 13.86 7.06 0.70
CA PRO A 62 15.11 7.69 1.13
C PRO A 62 15.14 8.16 2.60
N ASN A 63 13.97 8.40 3.20
CA ASN A 63 13.83 8.76 4.62
C ASN A 63 13.76 7.55 5.56
N GLY A 64 14.02 6.34 5.05
CA GLY A 64 13.99 5.08 5.78
C GLY A 64 12.60 4.46 5.95
N ALA A 65 11.52 5.15 5.58
CA ALA A 65 10.17 4.59 5.68
C ALA A 65 9.99 3.41 4.72
N THR A 66 9.40 2.33 5.20
CA THR A 66 9.16 1.12 4.42
C THR A 66 7.68 0.81 4.27
N TYR A 67 7.31 0.32 3.08
CA TYR A 67 5.95 -0.06 2.73
C TYR A 67 5.95 -1.44 2.07
N LEU A 68 4.90 -2.22 2.30
CA LEU A 68 4.60 -3.39 1.47
C LEU A 68 3.70 -2.92 0.34
N VAL A 69 4.08 -3.23 -0.89
CA VAL A 69 3.34 -2.86 -2.08
C VAL A 69 3.00 -4.11 -2.88
N ILE A 70 1.83 -4.13 -3.51
CA ILE A 70 1.35 -5.19 -4.40
C ILE A 70 1.40 -4.63 -5.81
N ASP A 71 2.15 -5.31 -6.68
CA ASP A 71 2.36 -4.98 -8.09
C ASP A 71 2.46 -6.34 -8.82
N HIS A 72 1.32 -6.85 -9.25
CA HIS A 72 1.07 -8.23 -9.69
C HIS A 72 0.71 -8.34 -11.18
N LEU A 73 0.39 -7.23 -11.83
CA LEU A 73 0.12 -7.15 -13.27
C LEU A 73 1.23 -6.37 -13.97
N HIS A 74 1.30 -6.54 -15.28
CA HIS A 74 2.01 -5.58 -16.11
C HIS A 74 1.00 -4.68 -16.79
N GLN A 75 1.05 -3.38 -16.51
CA GLN A 75 0.10 -2.41 -17.01
C GLN A 75 0.74 -1.06 -17.33
N ARG A 76 -0.05 -0.18 -17.95
CA ARG A 76 0.41 1.14 -18.40
C ARG A 76 0.97 2.00 -17.25
N LEU A 77 0.43 1.87 -16.04
CA LEU A 77 0.84 2.69 -14.88
C LEU A 77 2.19 2.26 -14.27
N ASP A 78 2.80 1.21 -14.81
CA ASP A 78 4.14 0.75 -14.43
C ASP A 78 5.23 1.67 -15.00
N ASP A 79 4.89 2.43 -16.05
CA ASP A 79 5.80 3.35 -16.70
C ASP A 79 5.19 4.76 -16.74
N MET A 80 5.85 5.68 -16.05
CA MET A 80 5.50 7.09 -16.00
C MET A 80 6.75 7.93 -16.21
N PRO A 81 6.76 8.87 -17.17
CA PRO A 81 7.90 9.74 -17.40
C PRO A 81 8.21 10.60 -16.17
N GLU A 82 9.45 11.08 -16.07
CA GLU A 82 9.82 11.94 -14.96
C GLU A 82 9.06 13.26 -14.97
N ILE A 83 8.46 13.58 -13.83
CA ILE A 83 7.86 14.88 -13.56
C ILE A 83 8.48 15.52 -12.32
N THR A 84 8.43 16.85 -12.28
CA THR A 84 8.77 17.63 -11.08
C THR A 84 7.52 17.84 -10.26
N VAL A 85 7.53 17.42 -8.99
CA VAL A 85 6.46 17.73 -8.04
C VAL A 85 6.58 19.21 -7.66
N PRO A 86 5.56 20.05 -7.92
CA PRO A 86 5.63 21.47 -7.58
C PRO A 86 5.77 21.68 -6.08
N ALA A 87 6.34 22.82 -5.68
CA ALA A 87 6.37 23.20 -4.28
C ALA A 87 4.94 23.24 -3.70
N GLY A 88 4.78 22.79 -2.44
CA GLY A 88 3.47 22.71 -1.79
C GLY A 88 2.55 21.60 -2.30
N HIS A 89 3.07 20.64 -3.07
CA HIS A 89 2.32 19.48 -3.55
C HIS A 89 2.95 18.16 -3.08
N VAL A 90 2.17 17.09 -3.16
CA VAL A 90 2.60 15.71 -2.92
C VAL A 90 2.20 14.82 -4.08
N PHE A 91 3.02 13.82 -4.39
CA PHE A 91 2.66 12.76 -5.32
C PHE A 91 2.21 11.55 -4.50
N LEU A 92 1.00 11.06 -4.73
CA LEU A 92 0.37 10.01 -3.93
C LEU A 92 0.31 8.72 -4.75
N MET A 93 0.64 7.60 -4.12
CA MET A 93 0.54 6.27 -4.70
C MET A 93 -0.10 5.31 -3.69
N GLY A 94 -0.96 4.41 -4.17
CA GLY A 94 -1.53 3.36 -3.34
C GLY A 94 -0.55 2.21 -3.12
N ASP A 95 -0.73 1.47 -2.02
CA ASP A 95 0.05 0.27 -1.74
C ASP A 95 -0.33 -0.89 -2.69
N ASN A 96 -1.60 -0.97 -3.09
CA ASN A 96 -2.08 -1.90 -4.12
C ASN A 96 -1.97 -1.21 -5.51
N ARG A 97 -0.79 -1.29 -6.13
CA ARG A 97 -0.38 -0.46 -7.28
C ARG A 97 -1.25 -0.70 -8.50
N ASP A 98 -1.66 -1.94 -8.74
CA ASP A 98 -2.50 -2.30 -9.88
C ASP A 98 -3.96 -1.92 -9.75
N HIS A 99 -4.39 -1.71 -8.51
CA HIS A 99 -5.78 -1.41 -8.17
C HIS A 99 -5.90 -0.04 -7.51
N SER A 100 -5.04 0.91 -7.91
CA SER A 100 -5.03 2.28 -7.38
C SER A 100 -5.12 3.33 -8.49
N ALA A 101 -6.21 4.10 -8.47
CA ALA A 101 -6.36 5.31 -9.27
C ALA A 101 -5.70 6.50 -8.55
N ASP A 102 -4.38 6.50 -8.51
CA ASP A 102 -3.56 7.47 -7.76
C ASP A 102 -3.00 8.59 -8.65
N SER A 103 -1.91 9.25 -8.24
CA SER A 103 -1.30 10.35 -9.00
C SER A 103 -0.74 9.93 -10.36
N ARG A 104 -0.52 8.64 -10.61
CA ARG A 104 -0.10 8.12 -11.92
C ARG A 104 -1.24 8.09 -12.94
N ALA A 105 -2.48 7.95 -12.46
CA ALA A 105 -3.65 7.80 -13.30
C ALA A 105 -4.27 9.16 -13.65
N GLU A 106 -4.78 9.27 -14.87
CA GLU A 106 -5.42 10.48 -15.36
C GLU A 106 -6.81 10.66 -14.74
N THR A 107 -7.31 11.89 -14.73
CA THR A 107 -8.62 12.21 -14.12
C THR A 107 -9.79 11.51 -14.84
N TRP A 108 -9.70 11.26 -16.15
CA TRP A 108 -10.72 10.52 -16.89
C TRP A 108 -10.75 9.03 -16.55
N GLU A 109 -9.67 8.51 -15.96
CA GLU A 109 -9.57 7.15 -15.39
C GLU A 109 -9.92 7.13 -13.89
N ARG A 110 -10.48 8.23 -13.36
CA ARG A 110 -10.74 8.44 -11.93
C ARG A 110 -9.47 8.55 -11.06
N GLY A 111 -8.33 8.81 -11.68
CA GLY A 111 -7.07 9.10 -10.99
C GLY A 111 -6.99 10.53 -10.45
N LEU A 112 -5.86 10.85 -9.81
CA LEU A 112 -5.60 12.19 -9.27
C LEU A 112 -5.05 13.16 -10.33
N GLY A 113 -4.62 12.68 -11.50
CA GLY A 113 -4.10 13.51 -12.58
C GLY A 113 -2.77 14.19 -12.27
N GLY A 114 -1.93 13.55 -11.46
CA GLY A 114 -0.63 14.09 -11.05
C GLY A 114 -0.57 14.56 -9.59
N PRO A 115 0.37 15.48 -9.25
CA PRO A 115 0.59 15.95 -7.90
C PRO A 115 -0.61 16.68 -7.29
N VAL A 116 -0.88 16.43 -6.01
CA VAL A 116 -1.98 17.01 -5.25
C VAL A 116 -1.48 18.15 -4.35
N PRO A 117 -2.12 19.34 -4.35
CA PRO A 117 -1.79 20.41 -3.43
C PRO A 117 -1.96 19.98 -1.97
N LEU A 118 -1.03 20.38 -1.09
CA LEU A 118 -1.13 20.11 0.35
C LEU A 118 -2.41 20.68 0.97
N ALA A 119 -2.97 21.76 0.40
CA ALA A 119 -4.25 22.33 0.84
C ALA A 119 -5.45 21.38 0.68
N ASN A 120 -5.32 20.36 -0.18
CA ASN A 120 -6.36 19.34 -0.39
C ASN A 120 -6.17 18.13 0.55
N ILE A 121 -5.12 18.11 1.38
CA ILE A 121 -4.83 17.01 2.29
C ILE A 121 -5.50 17.27 3.63
N GLY A 122 -6.54 16.49 3.94
CA GLY A 122 -7.28 16.61 5.20
C GLY A 122 -6.50 16.15 6.44
N GLY A 123 -5.51 15.27 6.27
CA GLY A 123 -4.68 14.79 7.38
C GLY A 123 -3.99 13.47 7.09
N ARG A 124 -3.38 12.90 8.13
CA ARG A 124 -2.73 11.59 8.10
C ARG A 124 -3.59 10.56 8.84
N ALA A 125 -3.77 9.39 8.26
CA ALA A 125 -4.33 8.24 8.97
C ALA A 125 -3.28 7.66 9.95
N GLU A 126 -3.63 7.57 11.24
CA GLU A 126 -2.68 7.19 12.29
C GLU A 126 -2.87 5.75 12.80
N PHE A 127 -4.11 5.26 12.84
CA PHE A 127 -4.45 3.93 13.31
C PHE A 127 -5.80 3.45 12.75
N ILE A 128 -6.03 2.14 12.80
CA ILE A 128 -7.31 1.52 12.46
C ILE A 128 -8.18 1.48 13.71
N THR A 129 -9.39 2.02 13.69
CA THR A 129 -10.33 1.95 14.83
C THR A 129 -10.93 0.55 14.96
N PHE A 130 -11.52 0.05 13.88
CA PHE A 130 -12.05 -1.30 13.75
C PHE A 130 -12.04 -1.75 12.29
N SER A 131 -12.22 -3.06 12.05
CA SER A 131 -12.30 -3.64 10.70
C SER A 131 -13.29 -4.80 10.71
N LEU A 132 -14.16 -4.88 9.70
CA LEU A 132 -15.18 -5.91 9.55
C LEU A 132 -14.94 -6.74 8.27
N ASP A 133 -15.34 -8.00 8.28
CA ASP A 133 -15.14 -8.96 7.18
C ASP A 133 -16.26 -8.99 6.11
N GLY A 134 -17.39 -8.32 6.38
CA GLY A 134 -18.56 -8.28 5.48
C GLY A 134 -19.67 -9.24 5.85
N THR A 135 -19.54 -9.99 6.94
CA THR A 135 -20.61 -10.86 7.46
C THR A 135 -21.61 -10.12 8.35
N GLU A 136 -21.34 -8.84 8.65
CA GLU A 136 -22.22 -7.97 9.42
C GLU A 136 -23.54 -7.64 8.71
N SER A 137 -24.52 -7.21 9.51
CA SER A 137 -25.81 -6.72 9.06
C SER A 137 -26.09 -5.33 9.64
N TRP A 138 -27.24 -4.75 9.30
CA TRP A 138 -27.73 -3.52 9.94
C TRP A 138 -27.94 -3.63 11.46
N ASN A 139 -27.97 -4.85 12.02
CA ASN A 139 -27.98 -5.04 13.46
C ASN A 139 -26.55 -4.92 14.03
N PRO A 140 -26.23 -3.91 14.86
CA PRO A 140 -24.88 -3.69 15.39
C PRO A 140 -24.32 -4.86 16.21
N LEU A 141 -25.20 -5.71 16.78
CA LEU A 141 -24.76 -6.90 17.51
C LEU A 141 -24.03 -7.91 16.62
N SER A 142 -24.32 -7.93 15.31
CA SER A 142 -23.62 -8.80 14.36
C SER A 142 -22.16 -8.38 14.15
N TRP A 143 -21.83 -7.12 14.39
CA TRP A 143 -20.52 -6.55 14.09
C TRP A 143 -19.43 -7.16 14.98
N TRP A 144 -19.78 -7.50 16.23
CA TRP A 144 -18.86 -8.18 17.15
C TRP A 144 -18.31 -9.50 16.61
N LYS A 145 -19.11 -10.22 15.80
CA LYS A 145 -18.68 -11.49 15.18
C LYS A 145 -17.91 -11.29 13.87
N ALA A 146 -18.17 -10.18 13.19
CA ALA A 146 -17.55 -9.82 11.92
C ALA A 146 -16.20 -9.08 12.08
N LEU A 147 -15.78 -8.78 13.32
CA LEU A 147 -14.52 -8.09 13.58
C LEU A 147 -13.32 -8.92 13.12
N ARG A 148 -12.47 -8.32 12.28
CA ARG A 148 -11.16 -8.88 11.94
C ARG A 148 -10.20 -8.68 13.11
N GLU A 149 -9.89 -9.77 13.79
CA GLU A 149 -8.94 -9.77 14.90
C GLU A 149 -7.55 -9.24 14.47
N GLY A 150 -6.85 -8.58 15.39
CA GLY A 150 -5.50 -8.07 15.15
C GLY A 150 -5.41 -6.83 14.24
N ARG A 151 -6.52 -6.29 13.73
CA ARG A 151 -6.52 -5.03 12.94
C ARG A 151 -6.94 -3.80 13.73
N ALA A 152 -7.78 -3.96 14.75
CA ALA A 152 -8.22 -2.83 15.56
C ALA A 152 -7.04 -2.28 16.39
N TRP A 153 -6.96 -0.96 16.49
CA TRP A 153 -5.96 -0.19 17.24
C TRP A 153 -4.52 -0.36 16.76
N THR A 154 -4.30 -0.92 15.57
CA THR A 154 -2.96 -1.00 14.97
C THR A 154 -2.56 0.32 14.33
N SER A 155 -1.31 0.72 14.51
CA SER A 155 -0.77 1.93 13.88
C SER A 155 -0.63 1.77 12.37
N LEU A 156 -0.88 2.86 11.65
CA LEU A 156 -0.63 3.00 10.21
C LEU A 156 0.68 3.73 9.92
N ARG A 157 1.50 3.99 10.94
CA ARG A 157 2.83 4.56 10.73
C ARG A 157 3.73 3.53 10.06
N PRO A 158 4.45 3.90 9.00
CA PRO A 158 5.38 2.98 8.36
C PRO A 158 6.49 2.61 9.34
N ALA A 159 6.91 1.36 9.29
CA ALA A 159 8.18 0.99 9.87
C ALA A 159 9.30 1.82 9.21
N LYS A 160 10.32 2.17 9.99
CA LYS A 160 11.49 2.89 9.49
C LYS A 160 12.72 2.04 9.71
N VAL A 161 13.50 1.83 8.66
CA VAL A 161 14.88 1.34 8.80
C VAL A 161 15.68 2.47 9.41
N GLU A 162 16.37 2.21 10.53
CA GLU A 162 17.29 3.18 11.13
C GLU A 162 18.34 3.57 10.10
N SER A 163 18.45 4.87 9.84
CA SER A 163 19.50 5.35 8.96
C SER A 163 20.83 5.35 9.72
N LYS A 164 21.96 5.14 9.04
CA LYS A 164 23.29 5.32 9.64
C LYS A 164 23.51 6.71 10.26
N ALA A 165 22.73 7.72 9.85
CA ALA A 165 22.78 9.06 10.43
C ALA A 165 22.13 9.11 11.82
N ASP A 166 21.07 8.33 12.06
CA ASP A 166 20.39 8.26 13.36
C ASP A 166 21.22 7.51 14.41
N ALA A 167 21.95 6.46 13.99
CA ALA A 167 22.89 5.75 14.85
C ALA A 167 24.10 6.61 15.27
N GLY A 168 24.48 7.62 14.46
CA GLY A 168 25.55 8.56 14.78
C GLY A 168 25.13 9.64 15.80
N ALA A 169 23.85 10.03 15.80
CA ALA A 169 23.32 11.00 16.75
C ALA A 169 23.15 10.40 18.17
N ALA A 170 22.80 9.11 18.27
CA ALA A 170 22.66 8.42 19.55
C ALA A 170 24.01 8.21 20.29
N ASN A 171 25.13 8.13 19.57
CA ASN A 171 26.45 7.89 20.15
C ASN A 171 27.19 9.15 20.59
N ASN A 172 26.66 10.35 20.30
CA ASN A 172 27.24 11.64 20.71
C ASN A 172 26.46 12.31 21.85
N ALA A 173 25.50 11.60 22.45
CA ALA A 173 24.75 12.04 23.62
C ALA A 173 25.16 11.22 24.85
N VAL A 174 26.43 11.32 25.25
CA VAL A 174 26.95 10.92 26.57
C VAL A 174 27.89 12.01 27.08
#